data_AF-A0A9E4DKW7-F1
#
_entry.id   AF-A0A9E4DKW7-F1
#
_cell.length_a   1.000
_cell.length_b   1.000
_cell.length_c   1.000
_cell.angle_alpha   90.00
_cell.angle_beta   90.00
_cell.angle_gamma   90.00
#
_symmetry.space_group_name_H-M   'P 1'
#
loop_
_entity.id
_entity.type
_entity.pdbx_description
1 polymer ?
#
loop_
_entity_poly.entity_id
_entity_poly.type
_entity_poly.pdbx_seq_one_letter_code
_entity_poly.pdbx_strand_id
1 'polypeptide(L)'
;MRATLLALSISYAAAAHGEVVPAPFTKGMQALMRGDYAEAYCLWKPLAESGYAEAQYHLGWLYANGNGLAVDITHALALWGAAADQGHADAQFAVALAYTTGDGLKKDLNEAVAWYLRAARQGHQDARDILLRLNGDRSVNLLDEHPEVVEENWFGWTGEVSGERINVRGGPGTNHKIVANLTRGTLVRVVGRRGDWFMVVLPDDDGNKTHNRTAWIYRTLLSSSSG
;
A
#
# COMPACT_ATOMS: atom_id res chain seq x y z
N MET A 1 5.08 -49.07 -2.46
CA MET A 1 4.42 -48.12 -3.38
C MET A 1 4.48 -46.73 -2.74
N ARG A 2 5.20 -45.80 -3.36
CA ARG A 2 5.20 -44.37 -2.99
C ARG A 2 3.97 -43.74 -3.66
N ALA A 3 3.12 -43.06 -2.90
CA ALA A 3 2.08 -42.21 -3.44
C ALA A 3 2.20 -40.83 -2.80
N THR A 4 2.56 -39.90 -3.66
CA THR A 4 2.81 -38.48 -3.51
C THR A 4 1.55 -37.75 -3.05
N LEU A 5 1.63 -36.93 -2.00
CA LEU A 5 0.64 -35.91 -1.71
C LEU A 5 1.35 -34.55 -1.67
N LEU A 6 1.24 -33.84 -2.80
CA LEU A 6 1.45 -32.40 -2.88
C LEU A 6 0.37 -31.73 -2.02
N ALA A 7 0.76 -31.20 -0.86
CA ALA A 7 -0.03 -30.20 -0.17
C ALA A 7 0.54 -28.83 -0.51
N LEU A 8 -0.34 -27.94 -0.99
CA LEU A 8 -0.05 -26.56 -1.38
C LEU A 8 0.83 -25.85 -0.35
N SER A 9 1.94 -25.28 -0.83
CA SER A 9 2.74 -24.30 -0.09
C SER A 9 1.95 -23.00 0.05
N ILE A 10 1.19 -22.85 1.14
CA ILE A 10 0.80 -21.53 1.62
C ILE A 10 2.06 -20.94 2.23
N SER A 11 2.75 -20.10 1.46
CA SER A 11 3.92 -19.38 1.93
C SER A 11 3.43 -18.32 2.92
N TYR A 12 3.49 -18.65 4.21
CA TYR A 12 3.24 -17.71 5.29
C TYR A 12 4.60 -17.12 5.69
N ALA A 13 4.93 -15.96 5.14
CA ALA A 13 6.14 -15.23 5.50
C ALA A 13 5.91 -14.50 6.83
N ALA A 14 6.05 -15.22 7.94
CA ALA A 14 6.14 -14.60 9.27
C ALA A 14 7.60 -14.20 9.53
N ALA A 15 7.80 -12.92 9.79
CA ALA A 15 9.08 -12.32 10.07
C ALA A 15 9.70 -12.84 11.38
N ALA A 16 10.98 -13.18 11.29
CA ALA A 16 12.03 -12.93 12.27
C ALA A 16 11.89 -13.35 13.75
N HIS A 17 10.91 -14.13 14.18
CA HIS A 17 10.99 -14.85 15.46
C HIS A 17 10.27 -16.19 15.29
N GLY A 18 10.91 -17.32 15.63
CA GLY A 18 10.38 -18.67 15.42
C GLY A 18 9.17 -19.00 16.30
N GLU A 19 8.08 -18.25 16.16
CA GLU A 19 6.86 -18.38 16.93
C GLU A 19 6.07 -19.58 16.41
N VAL A 20 5.87 -20.56 17.29
CA VAL A 20 5.07 -21.75 16.98
C VAL A 20 3.62 -21.30 16.90
N VAL A 21 3.05 -21.34 15.69
CA VAL A 21 1.62 -21.02 15.47
C VAL A 21 0.76 -21.88 16.41
N PRO A 22 -0.04 -21.28 17.31
CA PRO A 22 -0.84 -22.04 18.26
C PRO A 22 -1.83 -22.96 17.54
N ALA A 23 -1.91 -24.22 17.95
CA ALA A 23 -2.86 -25.17 17.35
C ALA A 23 -4.33 -24.69 17.36
N PRO A 24 -4.84 -24.00 18.41
CA PRO A 24 -6.17 -23.41 18.37
C PRO A 24 -6.33 -22.36 17.26
N PHE A 25 -5.28 -21.59 16.95
CA PHE A 25 -5.33 -20.60 15.87
C PHE A 25 -5.53 -21.28 14.52
N THR A 26 -4.74 -22.31 14.22
CA THR A 26 -4.86 -23.07 12.97
C THR A 26 -6.24 -23.71 12.82
N LYS A 27 -6.82 -24.23 13.91
CA LYS A 27 -8.19 -24.76 13.89
C LYS A 27 -9.22 -23.65 13.66
N GLY A 28 -9.04 -22.48 14.25
CA GLY A 28 -9.90 -21.32 14.01
C GLY A 28 -9.88 -20.87 12.56
N MET A 29 -8.70 -20.86 11.91
CA MET A 29 -8.59 -20.60 10.47
C MET A 29 -9.32 -21.63 9.62
N GLN A 30 -9.31 -22.91 10.02
CA GLN A 30 -10.09 -23.95 9.34
C GLN A 30 -11.60 -23.75 9.51
N ALA A 31 -12.04 -23.36 10.71
CA ALA A 31 -13.43 -23.02 10.97
C ALA A 31 -13.90 -21.82 10.11
N LEU A 32 -13.08 -20.76 10.05
CA LEU A 32 -13.28 -19.61 9.17
C LEU A 32 -13.48 -20.03 7.71
N MET A 33 -12.59 -20.89 7.18
CA MET A 33 -12.70 -21.37 5.79
C MET A 33 -13.96 -22.20 5.51
N ARG A 34 -14.57 -22.80 6.54
CA ARG A 34 -15.87 -23.48 6.44
C ARG A 34 -17.05 -22.53 6.62
N GLY A 35 -16.82 -21.26 6.95
CA GLY A 35 -17.85 -20.31 7.33
C GLY A 35 -18.39 -20.49 8.76
N ASP A 36 -17.74 -21.31 9.59
CA ASP A 36 -18.11 -21.49 11.00
C ASP A 36 -17.44 -20.42 11.87
N TYR A 37 -18.01 -19.22 11.82
CA TYR A 37 -17.48 -18.06 12.53
C TYR A 37 -17.62 -18.17 14.05
N ALA A 38 -18.59 -18.93 14.54
CA ALA A 38 -18.78 -19.16 15.98
C ALA A 38 -17.67 -20.07 16.54
N GLU A 39 -17.32 -21.13 15.83
CA GLU A 39 -16.18 -21.97 16.19
C GLU A 39 -14.86 -21.17 16.09
N ALA A 40 -14.68 -20.38 15.03
CA ALA A 40 -13.50 -19.52 14.87
C ALA A 40 -13.36 -18.52 16.04
N TYR A 41 -14.46 -17.85 16.42
CA TYR A 41 -14.51 -16.96 17.57
C TYR A 41 -14.08 -17.65 18.87
N CYS A 42 -14.67 -18.82 19.18
CA CYS A 42 -14.35 -19.57 20.38
C CYS A 42 -12.87 -19.97 20.47
N LEU A 43 -12.25 -20.26 19.32
CA LEU A 43 -10.84 -20.66 19.24
C LEU A 43 -9.88 -19.46 19.30
N TRP A 44 -10.26 -18.31 18.74
CA TRP A 44 -9.39 -17.12 18.72
C TRP A 44 -9.53 -16.23 19.95
N LYS A 45 -10.70 -16.16 20.59
CA LYS A 45 -10.91 -15.28 21.75
C LYS A 45 -9.87 -15.47 22.86
N PRO A 46 -9.55 -16.70 23.33
CA PRO A 46 -8.54 -16.87 24.37
C PRO A 46 -7.13 -16.48 23.91
N LEU A 47 -6.82 -16.67 22.63
CA LEU A 47 -5.52 -16.29 22.05
C LEU A 47 -5.40 -14.76 21.94
N ALA A 48 -6.47 -14.09 21.54
CA ALA A 48 -6.50 -12.63 21.47
C ALA A 48 -6.34 -11.99 22.87
N GLU A 49 -7.00 -12.57 23.88
CA GLU A 49 -6.87 -12.20 25.30
C GLU A 49 -5.46 -12.45 25.85
N SER A 50 -4.74 -13.46 25.33
CA SER A 50 -3.34 -13.71 25.68
C SER A 50 -2.33 -12.86 24.89
N GLY A 51 -2.80 -11.94 24.05
CA GLY A 51 -1.95 -11.02 23.29
C GLY A 51 -1.53 -11.50 21.90
N TYR A 52 -2.01 -12.65 21.41
CA TYR A 52 -1.58 -13.18 20.11
C TYR A 52 -2.11 -12.31 18.95
N ALA A 53 -1.23 -11.57 18.31
CA ALA A 53 -1.57 -10.51 17.35
C ALA A 53 -2.46 -10.99 16.18
N GLU A 54 -2.17 -12.17 15.61
CA GLU A 54 -2.97 -12.75 14.53
C GLU A 54 -4.41 -13.04 14.98
N ALA A 55 -4.60 -13.57 16.19
CA ALA A 55 -5.94 -13.80 16.73
C ALA A 55 -6.65 -12.49 17.04
N GLN A 56 -5.94 -11.46 17.54
CA GLN A 56 -6.51 -10.14 17.72
C GLN A 56 -6.98 -9.54 16.39
N TYR A 57 -6.17 -9.63 15.33
CA TYR A 57 -6.54 -9.17 14.00
C TYR A 57 -7.81 -9.84 13.47
N HIS A 58 -7.84 -11.17 13.48
CA HIS A 58 -8.97 -11.94 12.97
C HIS A 58 -10.23 -11.79 13.82
N LEU A 59 -10.10 -11.70 15.15
CA LEU A 59 -11.23 -11.44 16.02
C LEU A 59 -11.81 -10.03 15.79
N GLY A 60 -10.96 -9.03 15.57
CA GLY A 60 -11.40 -7.70 15.19
C GLY A 60 -12.16 -7.70 13.86
N TRP A 61 -11.73 -8.51 12.89
CA TRP A 61 -12.44 -8.69 11.63
C TRP A 61 -13.84 -9.33 11.80
N LEU A 62 -13.99 -10.30 12.70
CA LEU A 62 -15.32 -10.87 13.02
C LEU A 62 -16.26 -9.81 13.58
N TYR A 63 -15.80 -8.99 14.53
CA TYR A 63 -16.58 -7.90 15.11
C TYR A 63 -16.92 -6.82 14.08
N ALA A 64 -16.00 -6.44 13.20
CA ALA A 64 -16.25 -5.39 12.21
C ALA A 64 -17.29 -5.78 11.16
N ASN A 65 -17.33 -7.07 10.78
CA ASN A 65 -18.20 -7.56 9.71
C ASN A 65 -19.49 -8.21 10.23
N GLY A 66 -19.65 -8.39 11.54
CA GLY A 66 -20.80 -9.10 12.12
C GLY A 66 -20.84 -10.60 11.77
N ASN A 67 -19.66 -11.19 11.54
CA ASN A 67 -19.55 -12.60 11.12
C ASN A 67 -19.66 -13.49 12.36
N GLY A 68 -20.87 -14.02 12.60
CA GLY A 68 -21.19 -14.82 13.78
C GLY A 68 -21.32 -14.01 15.08
N LEU A 69 -21.26 -12.68 14.99
CA LEU A 69 -21.35 -11.73 16.10
C LEU A 69 -22.21 -10.53 15.69
N ALA A 70 -22.67 -9.73 16.66
CA ALA A 70 -23.15 -8.39 16.35
C ALA A 70 -21.99 -7.50 15.90
N VAL A 71 -22.24 -6.58 14.97
CA VAL A 71 -21.24 -5.60 14.53
C VAL A 71 -20.83 -4.72 15.71
N ASP A 72 -19.53 -4.64 15.99
CA ASP A 72 -18.96 -3.78 17.02
C ASP A 72 -17.60 -3.23 16.55
N ILE A 73 -17.65 -2.08 15.89
CA ILE A 73 -16.45 -1.41 15.36
C ILE A 73 -15.52 -0.97 16.49
N THR A 74 -16.06 -0.62 17.68
CA THR A 74 -15.23 -0.15 18.80
C THR A 74 -14.35 -1.29 19.32
N HIS A 75 -14.93 -2.48 19.51
CA HIS A 75 -14.14 -3.67 19.86
C HIS A 75 -13.16 -4.07 18.77
N ALA A 76 -13.57 -4.00 17.49
CA ALA A 76 -12.69 -4.30 16.38
C ALA A 76 -11.44 -3.41 16.39
N LEU A 77 -11.62 -2.10 16.58
CA LEU A 77 -10.52 -1.13 16.64
C LEU A 77 -9.60 -1.36 17.84
N ALA A 78 -10.14 -1.73 19.00
CA ALA A 78 -9.32 -2.05 20.16
C ALA A 78 -8.42 -3.27 19.90
N LEU A 79 -8.95 -4.31 19.27
CA LEU A 79 -8.19 -5.52 18.91
C LEU A 79 -7.17 -5.23 17.80
N TRP A 80 -7.56 -4.49 16.76
CA TRP A 80 -6.65 -4.10 15.70
C TRP A 80 -5.54 -3.17 16.19
N GLY A 81 -5.84 -2.22 17.08
CA GLY A 81 -4.82 -1.38 17.72
C GLY A 81 -3.80 -2.22 18.48
N ALA A 82 -4.27 -3.17 19.31
CA ALA A 82 -3.40 -4.07 20.06
C ALA A 82 -2.49 -4.93 19.17
N ALA A 83 -3.01 -5.44 18.04
CA ALA A 83 -2.20 -6.18 17.07
C ALA A 83 -1.24 -5.26 16.29
N ALA A 84 -1.69 -4.06 15.94
CA ALA A 84 -0.93 -3.08 15.16
C ALA A 84 0.28 -2.54 15.95
N ASP A 85 0.13 -2.34 17.26
CA ASP A 85 1.21 -1.97 18.20
C ASP A 85 2.29 -3.05 18.32
N GLN A 86 1.94 -4.30 18.05
CA GLN A 86 2.88 -5.42 17.98
C GLN A 86 3.55 -5.58 16.61
N GLY A 87 3.23 -4.71 15.65
CA GLY A 87 3.80 -4.76 14.31
C GLY A 87 2.95 -5.51 13.27
N HIS A 88 1.75 -5.99 13.59
CA HIS A 88 0.95 -6.73 12.62
C HIS A 88 0.51 -5.85 11.44
N ALA A 89 1.00 -6.13 10.23
CA ALA A 89 0.84 -5.26 9.07
C ALA A 89 -0.64 -5.06 8.66
N ASP A 90 -1.44 -6.13 8.61
CA ASP A 90 -2.86 -6.00 8.23
C ASP A 90 -3.68 -5.25 9.28
N ALA A 91 -3.33 -5.38 10.57
CA ALA A 91 -3.98 -4.63 11.64
C ALA A 91 -3.61 -3.13 11.57
N GLN A 92 -2.36 -2.80 11.28
CA GLN A 92 -1.94 -1.41 11.01
C GLN A 92 -2.71 -0.83 9.82
N PHE A 93 -2.90 -1.60 8.75
CA PHE A 93 -3.72 -1.20 7.61
C PHE A 93 -5.19 -0.97 8.00
N ALA A 94 -5.77 -1.85 8.82
CA ALA A 94 -7.16 -1.73 9.28
C ALA A 94 -7.38 -0.47 10.15
N VAL A 95 -6.44 -0.18 11.06
CA VAL A 95 -6.46 1.07 11.87
C VAL A 95 -6.33 2.30 10.97
N ALA A 96 -5.42 2.27 10.00
CA ALA A 96 -5.26 3.36 9.03
C ALA A 96 -6.53 3.62 8.21
N LEU A 97 -7.22 2.54 7.81
CA LEU A 97 -8.48 2.63 7.07
C LEU A 97 -9.57 3.29 7.92
N ALA A 98 -9.67 2.93 9.20
CA ALA A 98 -10.63 3.54 10.12
C ALA A 98 -10.40 5.04 10.32
N TYR A 99 -9.13 5.47 10.44
CA TYR A 99 -8.79 6.89 10.44
C TYR A 99 -9.09 7.59 9.10
N THR A 100 -8.97 6.88 7.98
CA THR A 100 -9.27 7.42 6.65
C THR A 100 -10.77 7.65 6.43
N THR A 101 -11.61 6.69 6.85
CA THR A 101 -13.06 6.74 6.65
C THR A 101 -13.78 7.46 7.78
N GLY A 102 -13.21 7.46 9.00
CA GLY A 102 -13.89 7.90 10.21
C GLY A 102 -14.82 6.83 10.80
N ASP A 103 -14.60 5.55 10.48
CA ASP A 103 -15.41 4.46 11.02
C ASP A 103 -14.97 4.12 12.45
N GLY A 104 -15.83 4.40 13.43
CA GLY A 104 -15.55 4.18 14.85
C GLY A 104 -14.51 5.13 15.47
N LEU A 105 -13.82 5.93 14.65
CA LEU A 105 -12.88 6.97 15.05
C LEU A 105 -13.25 8.31 14.41
N LYS A 106 -12.74 9.40 14.98
CA LYS A 106 -12.75 10.68 14.26
C LYS A 106 -11.80 10.56 13.07
N LYS A 107 -12.28 10.88 11.87
CA LYS A 107 -11.46 10.92 10.66
C LYS A 107 -10.22 11.81 10.87
N ASP A 108 -9.05 11.26 10.58
CA ASP A 108 -7.75 11.93 10.69
C ASP A 108 -6.78 11.34 9.65
N LEU A 109 -6.49 12.10 8.59
CA LEU A 109 -5.66 11.61 7.49
C LEU A 109 -4.18 11.52 7.87
N ASN A 110 -3.73 12.30 8.85
CA ASN A 110 -2.33 12.30 9.26
C ASN A 110 -2.04 11.04 10.08
N GLU A 111 -2.93 10.69 11.01
CA GLU A 111 -2.88 9.40 11.71
C GLU A 111 -3.00 8.24 10.72
N ALA A 112 -3.92 8.30 9.76
CA ALA A 112 -4.04 7.27 8.73
C ALA A 112 -2.73 7.05 7.97
N VAL A 113 -2.07 8.13 7.53
CA VAL A 113 -0.76 8.07 6.85
C VAL A 113 0.27 7.39 7.74
N ALA A 114 0.40 7.80 9.00
CA ALA A 114 1.37 7.22 9.93
C ALA A 114 1.19 5.69 10.06
N TRP A 115 -0.04 5.21 10.15
CA TRP A 115 -0.35 3.77 10.23
C TRP A 115 -0.13 3.04 8.90
N TYR A 116 -0.56 3.62 7.76
CA TYR A 116 -0.28 3.04 6.44
C TYR A 116 1.21 2.88 6.20
N LEU A 117 2.03 3.82 6.68
CA LEU A 117 3.48 3.73 6.53
C LEU A 117 4.09 2.55 7.27
N ARG A 118 3.62 2.28 8.49
CA ARG A 118 4.06 1.11 9.25
C ARG A 118 3.74 -0.18 8.50
N ALA A 119 2.54 -0.30 7.92
CA ALA A 119 2.15 -1.47 7.13
C ALA A 119 2.96 -1.56 5.82
N ALA A 120 3.12 -0.45 5.11
CA ALA A 120 3.84 -0.37 3.84
C ALA A 120 5.32 -0.76 3.96
N ARG A 121 6.00 -0.34 5.04
CA ARG A 121 7.41 -0.71 5.32
C ARG A 121 7.60 -2.22 5.51
N GLN A 122 6.53 -2.93 5.86
CA GLN A 122 6.50 -4.39 5.98
C GLN A 122 6.08 -5.10 4.69
N GLY A 123 5.87 -4.34 3.60
CA GLY A 123 5.53 -4.88 2.28
C GLY A 123 4.03 -4.97 1.99
N HIS A 124 3.16 -4.43 2.85
CA HIS A 124 1.71 -4.41 2.61
C HIS A 124 1.38 -3.55 1.37
N GLN A 125 0.91 -4.17 0.29
CA GLN A 125 0.75 -3.49 -1.00
C GLN A 125 -0.39 -2.47 -0.99
N ASP A 126 -1.56 -2.82 -0.42
CA ASP A 126 -2.69 -1.87 -0.41
C ASP A 126 -2.37 -0.60 0.40
N ALA A 127 -1.60 -0.72 1.48
CA ALA A 127 -1.11 0.43 2.23
C ALA A 127 -0.26 1.37 1.35
N ARG A 128 0.65 0.80 0.54
CA ARG A 128 1.48 1.57 -0.42
C ARG A 128 0.62 2.24 -1.46
N ASP A 129 -0.35 1.53 -2.04
CA ASP A 129 -1.23 2.07 -3.08
C ASP A 129 -2.10 3.22 -2.55
N ILE A 130 -2.60 3.11 -1.32
CA ILE A 130 -3.37 4.17 -0.67
C ILE A 130 -2.48 5.39 -0.39
N LEU A 131 -1.26 5.21 0.12
CA LEU A 131 -0.31 6.31 0.34
C LEU A 131 -0.01 7.07 -0.96
N LEU A 132 0.19 6.36 -2.08
CA LEU A 132 0.39 6.99 -3.39
C LEU A 132 -0.83 7.82 -3.82
N ARG A 133 -2.04 7.35 -3.52
CA ARG A 133 -3.28 8.10 -3.79
C ARG A 133 -3.40 9.35 -2.91
N LEU A 134 -3.04 9.24 -1.62
CA LEU A 134 -3.09 10.36 -0.68
C LEU A 134 -2.04 11.44 -0.99
N ASN A 135 -0.90 11.10 -1.60
CA ASN A 135 0.12 12.08 -2.00
C ASN A 135 -0.37 13.12 -3.02
N GLY A 136 -1.47 12.87 -3.72
CA GLY A 136 -2.10 13.84 -4.61
C GLY A 136 -3.15 14.74 -3.93
N ASP A 137 -3.50 14.47 -2.68
CA ASP A 137 -4.54 15.19 -1.95
C ASP A 137 -3.96 16.43 -1.25
N ARG A 138 -4.55 17.60 -1.49
CA ARG A 138 -4.09 18.87 -0.90
C ARG A 138 -4.33 18.97 0.61
N SER A 139 -5.16 18.09 1.18
CA SER A 139 -5.40 18.00 2.62
C SER A 139 -4.32 17.22 3.36
N VAL A 140 -3.40 16.58 2.63
CA VAL A 140 -2.34 15.74 3.20
C VAL A 140 -0.99 16.29 2.72
N ASN A 141 -0.14 16.68 3.66
CA ASN A 141 1.23 17.11 3.35
C ASN A 141 2.23 16.02 3.73
N LEU A 142 2.24 14.94 2.94
CA LEU A 142 3.12 13.79 3.14
C LEU A 142 4.61 14.18 3.13
N LEU A 143 4.99 15.22 2.39
CA LEU A 143 6.38 15.69 2.29
C LEU A 143 6.88 16.29 3.61
N ASP A 144 6.03 17.08 4.28
CA ASP A 144 6.42 17.78 5.51
C ASP A 144 6.29 16.89 6.74
N GLU A 145 5.30 15.99 6.77
CA GLU A 145 5.03 15.13 7.93
C GLU A 145 5.83 13.82 7.90
N HIS A 146 6.05 13.26 6.71
CA HIS A 146 6.70 11.96 6.52
C HIS A 146 7.63 11.97 5.29
N PRO A 147 8.71 12.76 5.30
CA PRO A 147 9.61 12.95 4.16
C PRO A 147 10.26 11.65 3.65
N GLU A 148 10.43 10.64 4.50
CA GLU A 148 11.06 9.35 4.17
C GLU A 148 10.22 8.48 3.21
N VAL A 149 8.95 8.79 3.05
CA VAL A 149 8.02 8.13 2.10
C VAL A 149 8.32 8.55 0.67
N VAL A 150 8.90 9.73 0.53
CA VAL A 150 9.03 10.47 -0.71
C VAL A 150 10.37 10.20 -1.38
N GLU A 151 11.38 9.76 -0.63
CA GLU A 151 12.66 9.35 -1.20
C GLU A 151 12.50 8.18 -2.20
N GLU A 152 11.40 7.41 -2.11
CA GLU A 152 11.00 6.41 -3.11
C GLU A 152 9.91 6.89 -4.10
N ASN A 153 9.37 8.10 -3.91
CA ASN A 153 8.24 8.66 -4.66
C ASN A 153 8.70 9.69 -5.71
N TRP A 154 8.53 9.35 -6.99
CA TRP A 154 9.00 10.16 -8.11
C TRP A 154 7.92 11.15 -8.62
N PHE A 155 6.73 11.19 -8.01
CA PHE A 155 5.66 12.09 -8.41
C PHE A 155 5.97 13.54 -7.99
N GLY A 156 5.95 14.47 -8.95
CA GLY A 156 6.28 15.88 -8.74
C GLY A 156 7.77 16.22 -8.90
N TRP A 157 8.63 15.20 -8.99
CA TRP A 157 10.06 15.36 -9.25
C TRP A 157 10.32 15.98 -10.61
N THR A 158 11.21 16.96 -10.67
CA THR A 158 11.69 17.54 -11.93
C THR A 158 13.00 16.86 -12.29
N GLY A 159 13.03 16.23 -13.47
CA GLY A 159 14.21 15.56 -13.99
C GLY A 159 14.80 16.31 -15.16
N GLU A 160 16.12 16.27 -15.28
CA GLU A 160 16.80 16.73 -16.47
C GLU A 160 16.98 15.57 -17.44
N VAL A 161 16.62 15.80 -18.70
CA VAL A 161 16.89 14.86 -19.78
C VAL A 161 18.41 14.72 -19.98
N SER A 162 18.94 13.51 -19.82
CA SER A 162 20.40 13.27 -19.83
C SER A 162 20.97 12.93 -21.21
N GLY A 163 20.15 12.43 -22.15
CA GLY A 163 20.55 12.10 -23.52
C GLY A 163 20.50 13.29 -24.48
N GLU A 164 21.36 13.30 -25.51
CA GLU A 164 21.45 14.39 -26.50
C GLU A 164 20.10 14.75 -27.13
N ARG A 165 19.33 13.74 -27.53
CA ARG A 165 17.96 13.88 -28.00
C ARG A 165 17.16 12.60 -27.76
N ILE A 166 15.99 12.70 -27.14
CA ILE A 166 15.19 11.56 -26.71
C ILE A 166 13.80 11.64 -27.33
N ASN A 167 13.40 10.57 -28.02
CA ASN A 167 12.05 10.40 -28.52
C ASN A 167 11.18 9.86 -27.38
N VAL A 168 10.23 10.66 -26.90
CA VAL A 168 9.27 10.22 -25.88
C VAL A 168 8.01 9.67 -26.55
N ARG A 169 7.47 8.59 -25.98
CA ARG A 169 6.37 7.83 -26.59
C ARG A 169 5.06 8.01 -25.83
N GLY A 170 3.96 7.80 -26.54
CA GLY A 170 2.64 7.58 -25.93
C GLY A 170 2.65 6.35 -25.01
N GLY A 171 1.78 6.34 -24.01
CA GLY A 171 1.80 5.35 -22.94
C GLY A 171 1.56 3.90 -23.37
N PRO A 172 1.68 2.96 -22.42
CA PRO A 172 1.43 1.55 -22.67
C PRO A 172 0.03 1.34 -23.30
N GLY A 173 -0.03 0.73 -24.48
CA GLY A 173 -1.27 0.48 -25.22
C GLY A 173 -1.62 1.48 -26.34
N THR A 174 -0.85 2.57 -26.53
CA THR A 174 -1.17 3.61 -27.56
C THR A 174 -0.38 3.46 -28.87
N ASN A 175 -0.02 2.23 -29.26
CA ASN A 175 0.80 1.93 -30.46
C ASN A 175 2.18 2.63 -30.50
N HIS A 176 2.73 3.08 -29.36
CA HIS A 176 4.10 3.58 -29.23
C HIS A 176 4.50 4.72 -30.18
N LYS A 177 3.55 5.54 -30.65
CA LYS A 177 3.88 6.72 -31.48
C LYS A 177 4.77 7.69 -30.71
N ILE A 178 5.76 8.26 -31.39
CA ILE A 178 6.57 9.35 -30.85
C ILE A 178 5.68 10.57 -30.74
N VAL A 179 5.62 11.18 -29.55
CA VAL A 179 4.75 12.33 -29.27
C VAL A 179 5.54 13.63 -29.07
N ALA A 180 6.83 13.53 -28.74
CA ALA A 180 7.75 14.66 -28.69
C ALA A 180 9.20 14.21 -28.76
N ASN A 181 10.10 15.16 -29.05
CA ASN A 181 11.54 15.01 -28.95
C ASN A 181 12.06 15.96 -27.87
N LEU A 182 12.74 15.45 -26.86
CA LEU A 182 13.35 16.25 -25.80
C LEU A 182 14.85 16.33 -26.03
N THR A 183 15.44 17.49 -25.75
CA THR A 183 16.89 17.70 -25.82
C THR A 183 17.53 17.54 -24.44
N ARG A 184 18.83 17.26 -24.41
CA ARG A 184 19.59 17.29 -23.15
C ARG A 184 19.38 18.62 -22.43
N GLY A 185 19.21 18.59 -21.11
CA GLY A 185 18.96 19.82 -20.33
C GLY A 185 17.49 20.20 -20.22
N THR A 186 16.59 19.58 -20.99
CA THR A 186 15.15 19.86 -20.86
C THR A 186 14.66 19.36 -19.50
N LEU A 187 14.10 20.28 -18.71
CA LEU A 187 13.44 19.97 -17.46
C LEU A 187 12.04 19.39 -17.74
N VAL A 188 11.74 18.27 -17.12
CA VAL A 188 10.43 17.63 -17.21
C VAL A 188 9.91 17.26 -15.84
N ARG A 189 8.62 17.48 -15.60
CA ARG A 189 7.97 17.11 -14.33
C ARG A 189 7.41 15.70 -14.42
N VAL A 190 7.88 14.80 -13.56
CA VAL A 190 7.34 13.44 -13.44
C VAL A 190 5.98 13.49 -12.74
N VAL A 191 5.01 12.79 -13.30
CA VAL A 191 3.61 12.72 -12.87
C VAL A 191 3.08 11.28 -12.90
N GLY A 192 3.96 10.29 -12.90
CA GLY A 192 3.58 8.87 -12.91
C GLY A 192 4.78 7.94 -13.06
N ARG A 193 4.59 6.68 -12.67
CA ARG A 193 5.59 5.61 -12.87
C ARG A 193 4.92 4.28 -13.13
N ARG A 194 5.54 3.46 -13.97
CA ARG A 194 5.19 2.05 -14.20
C ARG A 194 6.47 1.26 -14.50
N GLY A 195 6.96 0.51 -13.51
CA GLY A 195 8.27 -0.14 -13.61
C GLY A 195 9.40 0.87 -13.78
N ASP A 196 10.25 0.72 -14.79
CA ASP A 196 11.32 1.68 -15.09
C ASP A 196 10.87 2.85 -15.99
N TRP A 197 9.59 2.97 -16.28
CA TRP A 197 9.04 4.06 -17.07
C TRP A 197 8.44 5.14 -16.16
N PHE A 198 8.80 6.40 -16.42
CA PHE A 198 8.22 7.58 -15.78
C PHE A 198 7.30 8.29 -16.77
N MET A 199 6.12 8.67 -16.31
CA MET A 199 5.22 9.56 -17.03
C MET A 199 5.62 10.99 -16.70
N VAL A 200 5.87 11.82 -17.71
CA VAL A 200 6.32 13.20 -17.56
C VAL A 200 5.38 14.16 -18.26
N VAL A 201 5.20 15.35 -17.70
CA VAL A 201 4.57 16.48 -18.39
C VAL A 201 5.61 17.14 -19.29
N LEU A 202 5.25 17.25 -20.56
CA LEU A 202 6.10 17.91 -21.55
C LEU A 202 5.99 19.44 -21.38
N PRO A 203 7.10 20.18 -21.58
CA PRO A 203 7.05 21.63 -21.63
C PRO A 203 6.13 22.11 -22.77
N ASP A 204 5.57 23.30 -22.61
CA ASP A 204 4.77 23.94 -23.66
C ASP A 204 5.64 24.16 -24.91
N ASP A 205 5.12 23.79 -26.09
CA ASP A 205 5.71 24.25 -27.35
C ASP A 205 5.31 25.72 -27.53
N ASP A 206 6.27 26.57 -27.91
CA ASP A 206 6.18 28.05 -28.09
C ASP A 206 5.09 28.56 -29.06
N GLY A 207 4.09 27.76 -29.44
CA GLY A 207 3.04 28.15 -30.37
C GLY A 207 1.71 27.41 -30.30
N ASN A 208 1.47 26.48 -29.36
CA ASN A 208 0.18 25.79 -29.30
C ASN A 208 -0.28 25.50 -27.86
N LYS A 209 -1.09 26.41 -27.31
CA LYS A 209 -1.73 26.29 -25.99
C LYS A 209 -2.88 25.29 -26.03
N THR A 210 -2.61 24.00 -25.98
CA THR A 210 -3.66 23.01 -25.68
C THR A 210 -3.13 21.80 -24.92
N HIS A 211 -3.57 21.69 -23.65
CA HIS A 211 -3.55 20.54 -22.75
C HIS A 211 -2.16 20.00 -22.36
N ASN A 212 -1.91 19.89 -21.04
CA ASN A 212 -0.76 19.17 -20.46
C ASN A 212 -0.52 17.84 -21.18
N ARG A 213 0.40 17.80 -22.14
CA ARG A 213 0.76 16.59 -22.86
C ARG A 213 1.65 15.76 -21.97
N THR A 214 1.23 14.55 -21.64
CA THR A 214 2.05 13.59 -20.90
C THR A 214 2.72 12.61 -21.86
N ALA A 215 3.96 12.24 -21.60
CA ALA A 215 4.66 11.19 -22.32
C ALA A 215 5.40 10.25 -21.35
N TRP A 216 5.84 9.10 -21.83
CA TRP A 216 6.62 8.16 -21.03
C TRP A 216 8.09 8.17 -21.44
N ILE A 217 8.97 8.18 -20.43
CA ILE A 217 10.44 8.17 -20.55
C ILE A 217 11.02 7.12 -19.61
N TYR A 218 12.10 6.46 -20.01
CA TYR A 218 12.75 5.43 -19.19
C TYR A 218 13.65 6.07 -18.11
N ARG A 219 13.70 5.49 -16.90
CA ARG A 219 14.35 6.07 -15.72
C ARG A 219 15.81 6.48 -15.95
N THR A 220 16.59 5.66 -16.67
CA THR A 220 18.03 5.94 -16.90
C THR A 220 18.28 7.16 -17.79
N LEU A 221 17.22 7.69 -18.43
CA LEU A 221 17.26 8.86 -19.30
C LEU A 221 16.97 10.17 -18.57
N LEU A 222 16.76 10.10 -17.26
CA LEU A 222 16.55 11.23 -16.37
C LEU A 222 17.64 11.25 -15.31
N SER A 223 18.32 12.39 -15.17
CA SER A 223 19.21 12.66 -14.04
C SER A 223 18.50 13.54 -13.02
N SER A 224 18.80 13.32 -11.74
CA SER A 224 18.38 14.22 -10.67
C SER A 224 19.02 15.58 -10.86
N SER A 225 18.21 16.57 -11.23
CA SER A 225 18.57 17.96 -11.01
C SER A 225 18.39 18.23 -9.52
N SER A 226 19.43 17.95 -8.73
CA SER A 226 19.53 18.52 -7.38
C SER A 226 19.65 20.04 -7.55
N GLY A 227 18.53 20.74 -7.39
CA GLY A 227 18.45 22.18 -7.17
C GLY A 227 18.10 22.44 -5.72
#